data_AF-A0A9D8XHJ6-F1
#
_entry.id   AF-A0A9D8XHJ6-F1
#
_cell.length_a   1.000
_cell.length_b   1.000
_cell.length_c   1.000
_cell.angle_alpha   90.00
_cell.angle_beta   90.00
_cell.angle_gamma   90.00
#
_symmetry.space_group_name_H-M   'P 1'
#
loop_
_entity.id
_entity.type
_entity.pdbx_description
1 polymer ?
#
loop_
_entity_poly.entity_id
_entity_poly.type
_entity_poly.pdbx_seq_one_letter_code
_entity_poly.pdbx_strand_id
1 'polypeptide(L)'
;MKRLNIKALYVALTLIIILISGHKASAQHTLTIVGGTGSTYARFYPYEETKWIWMAESYGLSWRYYSDKPRFVGAVGIDLDFMERGYTYGYGYTSEYIDDKEVRTYEFYQRNYKSLMLPLVWQPHFYLANNRLRLFVEAAFVLSYNFSSDYSYEYDRHPAGKYEWKVPRDNRFGYGLSGGVGFAVLIKQLEIGFKARYNFGYSDILKNRNKYYSNTTDKINGEIGPNPFGYTPMRSPVDNLTFSLTLGWRFNKRGFNEWFVERPERTKRLESFNFSSATNAAAGSNSGAGAATRPGGAQSTSRPDGAATQTRPGGAPTKPMGGATGGKAMGATTTMRR
;
A
#
# COMPACT_ATOMS: atom_id res chain seq x y z
N MET A 1 -6.51 28.26 20.53
CA MET A 1 -7.24 27.12 19.93
C MET A 1 -7.93 27.60 18.66
N LYS A 2 -7.51 27.16 17.47
CA LYS A 2 -8.11 27.61 16.20
C LYS A 2 -9.47 26.92 16.05
N ARG A 3 -10.55 27.72 16.02
CA ARG A 3 -11.93 27.24 15.86
C ARG A 3 -12.02 26.47 14.54
N LEU A 4 -12.45 25.20 14.60
CA LEU A 4 -12.69 24.38 13.42
C LEU A 4 -13.72 25.10 12.54
N ASN A 5 -13.40 25.36 11.28
CA ASN A 5 -14.33 26.06 10.38
C ASN A 5 -15.44 25.08 9.96
N ILE A 6 -16.55 25.14 10.70
CA ILE A 6 -17.73 24.28 10.53
C ILE A 6 -18.23 24.29 9.07
N LYS A 7 -18.09 25.41 8.36
CA LYS A 7 -18.47 25.51 6.94
C LYS A 7 -17.57 24.65 6.04
N ALA A 8 -16.26 24.60 6.31
CA ALA A 8 -15.34 23.74 5.58
C ALA A 8 -15.61 22.26 5.84
N LEU A 9 -16.04 21.90 7.05
CA LEU A 9 -16.48 20.54 7.39
C LEU A 9 -17.73 20.15 6.59
N TYR A 10 -18.75 21.03 6.53
CA TYR A 10 -19.97 20.76 5.75
C TYR A 10 -19.70 20.64 4.25
N VAL A 11 -18.81 21.48 3.70
CA VAL A 11 -18.40 21.40 2.28
C VAL A 11 -17.64 20.10 2.00
N ALA A 12 -16.74 19.69 2.90
CA ALA A 12 -16.04 18.41 2.77
C ALA A 12 -17.02 17.23 2.84
N LEU A 13 -17.98 17.26 3.78
CA LEU A 13 -18.98 16.21 3.96
C LEU A 13 -19.94 16.12 2.77
N THR A 14 -20.36 17.26 2.21
CA THR A 14 -21.21 17.30 1.02
C THR A 14 -20.46 16.86 -0.23
N LEU A 15 -19.19 17.21 -0.40
CA LEU A 15 -18.36 16.69 -1.48
C LEU A 15 -18.18 15.17 -1.38
N ILE A 16 -17.99 14.63 -0.17
CA ILE A 16 -17.96 13.18 0.08
C ILE A 16 -19.30 12.54 -0.27
N ILE A 17 -20.43 13.13 0.15
CA ILE A 17 -21.77 12.61 -0.18
C ILE A 17 -22.03 12.65 -1.70
N ILE A 18 -21.62 13.72 -2.39
CA ILE A 18 -21.78 13.86 -3.85
C ILE A 18 -20.90 12.83 -4.59
N LEU A 19 -19.67 12.60 -4.13
CA LEU A 19 -18.80 11.53 -4.64
C LEU A 19 -19.40 10.13 -4.43
N ILE A 20 -20.11 9.91 -3.32
CA ILE A 20 -20.84 8.67 -3.03
C ILE A 20 -22.12 8.55 -3.87
N SER A 21 -22.77 9.67 -4.21
CA SER A 21 -24.08 9.71 -4.89
C SER A 21 -24.01 9.58 -6.42
N GLY A 22 -22.82 9.70 -7.02
CA GLY A 22 -22.63 9.74 -8.47
C GLY A 22 -22.48 8.40 -9.19
N HIS A 23 -22.44 7.26 -8.49
CA HIS A 23 -22.25 5.96 -9.13
C HIS A 23 -23.58 5.28 -9.44
N LYS A 24 -23.75 4.82 -10.69
CA LYS A 24 -24.83 3.91 -11.08
C LYS A 24 -24.91 2.77 -10.05
N ALA A 25 -26.06 2.61 -9.41
CA ALA A 25 -26.35 1.74 -8.26
C ALA A 25 -26.32 0.22 -8.54
N SER A 26 -25.39 -0.24 -9.38
CA SER A 26 -25.18 -1.67 -9.69
C SER A 26 -24.07 -2.29 -8.85
N ALA A 27 -23.10 -1.50 -8.41
CA ALA A 27 -21.97 -1.98 -7.62
C ALA A 27 -22.35 -2.22 -6.16
N GLN A 28 -21.68 -3.18 -5.50
CA GLN A 28 -21.95 -3.50 -4.10
C GLN A 28 -21.01 -2.70 -3.19
N HIS A 29 -21.59 -2.12 -2.15
CA HIS A 29 -20.87 -1.32 -1.16
C HIS A 29 -21.11 -1.90 0.23
N THR A 30 -20.06 -1.93 1.04
CA THR A 30 -20.16 -2.35 2.44
C THR A 30 -19.54 -1.31 3.35
N LEU A 31 -20.25 -0.95 4.40
CA LEU A 31 -19.75 -0.14 5.50
C LEU A 31 -19.57 -1.03 6.72
N THR A 32 -18.37 -1.06 7.27
CA THR A 32 -17.98 -1.99 8.34
C THR A 32 -17.39 -1.24 9.50
N ILE A 33 -17.90 -1.50 10.69
CA ILE A 33 -17.31 -1.06 11.94
C ILE A 33 -16.27 -2.10 12.34
N VAL A 34 -15.10 -1.63 12.75
CA VAL A 34 -13.96 -2.46 13.13
C VAL A 34 -13.58 -2.11 14.56
N GLY A 35 -13.42 -3.13 15.40
CA GLY A 35 -12.94 -2.97 16.77
C GLY A 35 -11.99 -4.11 17.11
N GLY A 36 -10.87 -3.80 17.76
CA GLY A 36 -9.82 -4.77 17.94
C GLY A 36 -8.73 -4.33 18.91
N THR A 37 -7.78 -5.23 19.08
CA THR A 37 -6.59 -5.03 19.89
C THR A 37 -5.38 -5.60 19.17
N GLY A 38 -4.19 -5.20 19.58
CA GLY A 38 -2.98 -5.55 18.86
C GLY A 38 -1.71 -5.40 19.66
N SER A 39 -0.61 -5.54 18.95
CA SER A 39 0.72 -5.26 19.45
C SER A 39 1.43 -4.23 18.57
N THR A 40 2.33 -3.47 19.18
CA THR A 40 3.16 -2.48 18.52
C THR A 40 4.62 -2.73 18.84
N TYR A 41 5.48 -2.51 17.85
CA TYR A 41 6.91 -2.76 17.91
C TYR A 41 7.66 -1.72 17.09
N ALA A 42 8.84 -1.30 17.54
CA ALA A 42 9.67 -0.37 16.82
C ALA A 42 11.01 -0.99 16.45
N ARG A 43 11.46 -0.70 15.23
CA ARG A 43 12.77 -1.11 14.74
C ARG A 43 13.69 0.11 14.78
N PHE A 44 14.62 0.14 15.72
CA PHE A 44 15.61 1.21 15.80
C PHE A 44 16.89 0.86 15.04
N TYR A 45 17.53 1.90 14.50
CA TYR A 45 18.86 1.80 13.90
C TYR A 45 19.76 2.92 14.44
N PRO A 46 20.92 2.62 15.07
CA PRO A 46 21.44 1.28 15.37
C PRO A 46 20.46 0.44 16.22
N TYR A 47 20.65 -0.88 16.23
CA TYR A 47 19.77 -1.77 16.96
C TYR A 47 19.77 -1.40 18.45
N GLU A 48 18.57 -1.24 19.01
CA GLU A 48 18.33 -0.96 20.43
C GLU A 48 17.41 -2.03 20.99
N GLU A 49 17.52 -2.30 22.28
CA GLU A 49 16.67 -3.30 22.94
C GLU A 49 15.24 -2.79 23.10
N THR A 50 14.30 -3.59 22.61
CA THR A 50 12.88 -3.24 22.51
C THR A 50 12.00 -4.43 22.84
N LYS A 51 10.87 -4.15 23.51
CA LYS A 51 9.79 -5.08 23.82
C LYS A 51 8.54 -4.75 23.00
N TRP A 52 7.74 -5.78 22.74
CA TRP A 52 6.38 -5.61 22.21
C TRP A 52 5.48 -4.96 23.26
N ILE A 53 4.73 -3.93 22.87
CA ILE A 53 3.64 -3.42 23.68
C ILE A 53 2.39 -4.13 23.22
N TRP A 54 1.76 -4.88 24.12
CA TRP A 54 0.54 -5.63 23.86
C TRP A 54 -0.69 -4.83 24.25
N MET A 55 -1.86 -5.32 23.80
CA MET A 55 -3.17 -4.74 24.09
C MET A 55 -3.39 -3.33 23.54
N ALA A 56 -2.68 -2.96 22.48
CA ALA A 56 -2.87 -1.69 21.80
C ALA A 56 -4.27 -1.65 21.16
N GLU A 57 -5.12 -0.72 21.59
CA GLU A 57 -6.50 -0.64 21.14
C GLU A 57 -6.61 -0.10 19.70
N SER A 58 -7.58 -0.63 18.94
CA SER A 58 -7.86 -0.19 17.57
C SER A 58 -9.36 -0.17 17.29
N TYR A 59 -9.85 0.94 16.73
CA TYR A 59 -11.24 1.10 16.33
C TYR A 59 -11.34 1.87 15.03
N GLY A 60 -12.28 1.53 14.15
CA GLY A 60 -12.35 2.20 12.86
C GLY A 60 -13.60 1.94 12.06
N LEU A 61 -13.66 2.63 10.92
CA LEU A 61 -14.67 2.46 9.90
C LEU A 61 -14.00 2.05 8.60
N SER A 62 -14.57 1.03 7.97
CA SER A 62 -14.07 0.45 6.74
C SER A 62 -15.15 0.54 5.68
N TRP A 63 -14.81 1.13 4.55
CA TRP A 63 -15.66 1.14 3.37
C TRP A 63 -15.03 0.27 2.29
N ARG A 64 -15.84 -0.57 1.65
CA ARG A 64 -15.42 -1.41 0.52
C ARG A 64 -16.38 -1.24 -0.64
N TYR A 65 -15.79 -1.19 -1.82
CA TYR A 65 -16.43 -1.20 -3.11
C TYR A 65 -16.13 -2.52 -3.81
N TYR A 66 -17.18 -3.18 -4.28
CA TYR A 66 -17.15 -4.40 -5.07
C TYR A 66 -17.66 -4.07 -6.46
N SER A 67 -16.83 -4.32 -7.47
CA SER A 67 -17.22 -4.12 -8.88
C SER A 67 -18.35 -5.09 -9.27
N ASP A 68 -19.23 -4.60 -10.13
CA ASP A 68 -20.35 -5.30 -10.75
C ASP A 68 -19.90 -6.39 -11.73
N LYS A 69 -18.75 -6.23 -12.41
CA LYS A 69 -18.24 -7.18 -13.40
C LYS A 69 -16.91 -7.77 -12.94
N PRO A 70 -16.88 -9.02 -12.43
CA PRO A 70 -15.67 -9.63 -11.90
C PRO A 70 -14.77 -10.12 -13.05
N ARG A 71 -14.10 -9.20 -13.75
CA ARG A 71 -13.00 -9.56 -14.65
C ARG A 71 -11.65 -9.65 -13.93
N PHE A 72 -11.50 -9.03 -12.76
CA PHE A 72 -10.34 -9.13 -11.87
C PHE A 72 -10.77 -9.14 -10.39
N VAL A 73 -10.05 -9.93 -9.57
CA VAL A 73 -10.48 -10.46 -8.26
C VAL A 73 -10.22 -9.49 -7.10
N GLY A 74 -11.27 -8.93 -6.51
CA GLY A 74 -11.20 -8.29 -5.19
C GLY A 74 -12.02 -7.01 -5.02
N ALA A 75 -12.20 -6.61 -3.75
CA ALA A 75 -12.76 -5.32 -3.38
C ALA A 75 -11.65 -4.27 -3.28
N VAL A 76 -11.99 -3.01 -3.53
CA VAL A 76 -11.13 -1.86 -3.19
C VAL A 76 -11.82 -1.02 -2.14
N GLY A 77 -11.07 -0.36 -1.28
CA GLY A 77 -11.68 0.38 -0.19
C GLY A 77 -10.72 1.28 0.57
N ILE A 78 -11.30 1.97 1.54
CA ILE A 78 -10.60 2.89 2.42
C ILE A 78 -11.03 2.56 3.84
N ASP A 79 -10.04 2.49 4.74
CA ASP A 79 -10.27 2.37 6.17
C ASP A 79 -9.88 3.67 6.87
N LEU A 80 -10.61 4.01 7.92
CA LEU A 80 -10.27 5.06 8.86
C LEU A 80 -10.16 4.42 10.24
N ASP A 81 -8.94 4.12 10.66
CA ASP A 81 -8.65 3.38 11.88
C ASP A 81 -7.97 4.32 12.90
N PHE A 82 -8.56 4.46 14.08
CA PHE A 82 -7.91 5.01 15.26
C PHE A 82 -7.19 3.90 15.98
N MET A 83 -5.88 4.04 16.18
CA MET A 83 -5.05 3.00 16.77
C MET A 83 -4.09 3.57 17.79
N GLU A 84 -3.98 2.92 18.94
CA GLU A 84 -2.90 3.14 19.88
C GLU A 84 -1.62 2.48 19.34
N ARG A 85 -0.52 3.24 19.36
CA ARG A 85 0.77 2.82 18.86
C ARG A 85 1.82 3.27 19.85
N GLY A 86 2.98 2.66 19.77
CA GLY A 86 4.02 2.96 20.73
C GLY A 86 5.29 2.19 20.48
N TYR A 87 6.30 2.53 21.26
CA TYR A 87 7.55 1.81 21.29
C TYR A 87 8.06 1.75 22.73
N THR A 88 8.86 0.73 23.00
CA THR A 88 9.68 0.64 24.20
C THR A 88 11.15 0.82 23.83
N TYR A 89 11.97 1.23 24.79
CA TYR A 89 13.41 1.39 24.64
C TYR A 89 14.10 1.03 25.95
N GLY A 90 15.04 0.10 25.91
CA GLY A 90 15.90 -0.25 27.04
C GLY A 90 16.90 0.87 27.32
N TYR A 91 16.59 1.78 28.25
CA TYR A 91 17.39 2.98 28.50
C TYR A 91 18.54 2.74 29.49
N GLY A 92 18.42 1.70 30.31
CA GLY A 92 19.43 1.26 31.25
C GLY A 92 19.43 -0.25 31.36
N TYR A 93 20.54 -0.81 31.84
CA TYR A 93 20.62 -2.23 32.15
C TYR A 93 21.50 -2.46 33.37
N THR A 94 21.18 -3.50 34.13
CA THR A 94 22.05 -4.08 35.15
C THR A 94 22.62 -5.38 34.60
N SER A 95 23.94 -5.54 34.66
CA SER A 95 24.63 -6.77 34.25
C SER A 95 24.92 -7.63 35.46
N GLU A 96 24.55 -8.89 35.40
CA GLU A 96 24.90 -9.92 36.38
C GLU A 96 25.66 -11.04 35.66
N TYR A 97 26.71 -11.59 36.28
CA TYR A 97 27.42 -12.75 35.73
C TYR A 97 26.92 -14.00 36.44
N ILE A 98 26.22 -14.86 35.71
CA ILE A 98 25.74 -16.16 36.19
C ILE A 98 26.36 -17.24 35.30
N ASP A 99 27.08 -18.19 35.87
CA ASP A 99 27.74 -19.28 35.15
C ASP A 99 28.58 -18.81 33.94
N ASP A 100 29.46 -17.82 34.16
CA ASP A 100 30.33 -17.19 33.15
C ASP A 100 29.59 -16.53 31.96
N LYS A 101 28.28 -16.29 32.10
CA LYS A 101 27.47 -15.57 31.12
C LYS A 101 26.99 -14.24 31.70
N GLU A 102 27.22 -13.16 30.96
CA GLU A 102 26.64 -11.86 31.28
C GLU A 102 25.14 -11.89 30.95
N VAL A 103 24.31 -11.86 31.99
CA VAL A 103 22.87 -11.68 31.90
C VAL A 103 22.56 -10.20 32.11
N ARG A 104 21.96 -9.56 31.09
CA ARG A 104 21.56 -8.15 31.15
C ARG A 104 20.07 -8.03 31.44
N THR A 105 19.76 -7.40 32.56
CA THR A 105 18.38 -7.04 32.93
C THR A 105 18.15 -5.58 32.56
N TYR A 106 17.33 -5.35 31.53
CA TYR A 106 17.04 -4.02 30.99
C TYR A 106 15.86 -3.35 31.68
N GLU A 107 15.95 -2.03 31.82
CA GLU A 107 14.86 -1.15 32.23
C GLU A 107 14.30 -0.44 31.02
N PHE A 108 12.98 -0.45 30.86
CA PHE A 108 12.34 0.04 29.65
C PHE A 108 11.62 1.36 29.89
N TYR A 109 11.88 2.31 28.99
CA TYR A 109 11.02 3.43 28.72
C TYR A 109 9.94 2.99 27.74
N GLN A 110 8.71 3.44 27.94
CA GLN A 110 7.60 3.21 27.02
C GLN A 110 6.99 4.54 26.60
N ARG A 111 6.81 4.72 25.28
CA ARG A 111 6.05 5.85 24.72
C ARG A 111 4.86 5.34 23.94
N ASN A 112 3.67 5.74 24.38
CA ASN A 112 2.41 5.48 23.69
C ASN A 112 1.92 6.76 23.02
N TYR A 113 1.29 6.61 21.87
CA TYR A 113 0.69 7.70 21.12
C TYR A 113 -0.50 7.19 20.31
N LYS A 114 -1.47 8.06 20.08
CA LYS A 114 -2.66 7.72 19.32
C LYS A 114 -2.45 8.11 17.86
N SER A 115 -2.92 7.27 16.95
CA SER A 115 -2.69 7.47 15.52
C SER A 115 -3.98 7.31 14.76
N LEU A 116 -4.21 8.23 13.83
CA LEU A 116 -5.22 8.08 12.80
C LEU A 116 -4.56 7.43 11.61
N MET A 117 -5.03 6.25 11.22
CA MET A 117 -4.54 5.51 10.07
C MET A 117 -5.57 5.55 8.96
N LEU A 118 -5.07 5.71 7.74
CA LEU A 118 -5.85 5.69 6.51
C LEU A 118 -5.28 4.64 5.54
N PRO A 119 -5.60 3.35 5.72
CA PRO A 119 -5.30 2.30 4.76
C PRO A 119 -6.14 2.43 3.48
N LEU A 120 -5.47 2.47 2.33
CA LEU A 120 -6.05 2.27 1.00
C LEU A 120 -5.93 0.79 0.65
N VAL A 121 -7.04 0.07 0.68
CA VAL A 121 -7.08 -1.38 0.72
C VAL A 121 -7.47 -1.97 -0.63
N TRP A 122 -6.72 -2.96 -1.07
CA TRP A 122 -7.13 -3.95 -2.05
C TRP A 122 -7.33 -5.30 -1.35
N GLN A 123 -8.49 -5.91 -1.58
CA GLN A 123 -8.96 -7.07 -0.83
C GLN A 123 -9.50 -8.16 -1.77
N PRO A 124 -8.63 -9.01 -2.35
CA PRO A 124 -9.06 -10.24 -2.99
C PRO A 124 -9.79 -11.14 -1.99
N HIS A 125 -10.91 -11.72 -2.41
CA HIS A 125 -11.74 -12.56 -1.56
C HIS A 125 -12.37 -13.72 -2.34
N PHE A 126 -12.72 -14.77 -1.61
CA PHE A 126 -13.32 -16.00 -2.11
C PHE A 126 -14.53 -16.36 -1.27
N TYR A 127 -15.58 -16.86 -1.92
CA TYR A 127 -16.79 -17.32 -1.25
C TYR A 127 -16.79 -18.83 -1.09
N LEU A 128 -17.07 -19.29 0.12
CA LEU A 128 -17.22 -20.69 0.49
C LEU A 128 -18.60 -20.90 1.15
N ALA A 129 -18.99 -22.18 1.33
CA ALA A 129 -20.22 -22.58 2.00
C ALA A 129 -21.49 -21.90 1.42
N ASN A 130 -21.72 -22.04 0.11
CA ASN A 130 -22.85 -21.45 -0.61
C ASN A 130 -22.97 -19.92 -0.37
N ASN A 131 -21.83 -19.22 -0.47
CA ASN A 131 -21.72 -17.77 -0.28
C ASN A 131 -22.11 -17.28 1.13
N ARG A 132 -22.02 -18.15 2.14
CA ARG A 132 -22.22 -17.78 3.55
C ARG A 132 -20.91 -17.47 4.28
N LEU A 133 -19.78 -17.90 3.73
CA LEU A 133 -18.45 -17.60 4.26
C LEU A 133 -17.63 -16.87 3.20
N ARG A 134 -16.96 -15.80 3.58
CA ARG A 134 -16.00 -15.07 2.75
C ARG A 134 -14.63 -15.15 3.41
N LEU A 135 -13.65 -15.69 2.69
CA LEU A 135 -12.25 -15.59 3.05
C LEU A 135 -11.60 -14.47 2.25
N PHE A 136 -10.74 -13.68 2.86
CA PHE A 136 -10.10 -12.55 2.18
C PHE A 136 -8.66 -12.35 2.62
N VAL A 137 -7.87 -11.83 1.68
CA VAL A 137 -6.53 -11.31 1.93
C VAL A 137 -6.60 -9.81 1.68
N GLU A 138 -5.83 -9.03 2.43
CA GLU A 138 -5.74 -7.59 2.28
C GLU A 138 -4.29 -7.20 1.98
N ALA A 139 -4.14 -6.31 1.02
CA ALA A 139 -2.93 -5.54 0.81
C ALA A 139 -3.32 -4.06 0.79
N ALA A 140 -2.62 -3.23 1.55
CA ALA A 140 -2.94 -1.82 1.65
C ALA A 140 -1.72 -0.92 1.71
N PHE A 141 -1.85 0.26 1.13
CA PHE A 141 -0.95 1.38 1.39
C PHE A 141 -1.52 2.19 2.55
N VAL A 142 -0.70 2.50 3.55
CA VAL A 142 -1.18 3.12 4.79
C VAL A 142 -0.57 4.50 4.95
N LEU A 143 -1.43 5.50 5.13
CA LEU A 143 -1.04 6.81 5.66
C LEU A 143 -1.39 6.86 7.14
N SER A 144 -0.62 7.59 7.94
CA SER A 144 -0.91 7.76 9.36
C SER A 144 -0.59 9.16 9.85
N TYR A 145 -1.33 9.61 10.86
CA TYR A 145 -1.08 10.84 11.57
C TYR A 145 -1.10 10.60 13.08
N ASN A 146 0.02 10.87 13.74
CA ASN A 146 0.22 10.67 15.16
C ASN A 146 -0.21 11.92 15.94
N PHE A 147 -1.03 11.74 16.97
CA PHE A 147 -1.54 12.79 17.83
C PHE A 147 -1.62 12.32 19.28
N SER A 148 -1.42 13.24 20.23
CA SER A 148 -1.21 12.91 21.64
C SER A 148 -0.01 11.98 21.84
N SER A 149 0.70 12.11 22.95
CA SER A 149 1.72 11.14 23.30
C SER A 149 1.99 11.21 24.78
N ASP A 150 2.22 10.05 25.35
CA ASP A 150 2.45 9.82 26.76
C ASP A 150 3.68 8.93 26.90
N TYR A 151 4.41 9.09 27.99
CA TYR A 151 5.53 8.24 28.32
C TYR A 151 5.46 7.74 29.75
N SER A 152 5.98 6.54 29.96
CA SER A 152 6.13 5.89 31.26
C SER A 152 7.44 5.12 31.33
N TYR A 153 7.82 4.72 32.54
CA TYR A 153 9.00 3.91 32.80
C TYR A 153 8.57 2.62 33.50
N GLU A 154 9.16 1.49 33.11
CA GLU A 154 8.97 0.23 33.80
C GLU A 154 9.44 0.37 35.27
N TYR A 155 8.68 -0.20 36.21
CA TYR A 155 8.89 -0.10 37.66
C TYR A 155 8.67 1.28 38.31
N ASP A 156 8.02 2.23 37.62
CA ASP A 156 7.65 3.56 38.15
C ASP A 156 8.81 4.35 38.78
N ARG A 157 10.08 4.03 38.43
CA ARG A 157 11.27 4.70 38.97
C ARG A 157 11.33 6.19 38.65
N HIS A 158 10.71 6.57 37.54
CA HIS A 158 10.60 7.95 37.11
C HIS A 158 9.13 8.29 36.87
N PRO A 159 8.71 9.54 37.16
CA PRO A 159 7.32 9.93 36.97
C PRO A 159 6.94 9.83 35.48
N ALA A 160 5.81 9.15 35.23
CA ALA A 160 5.18 9.17 33.92
C ALA A 160 4.71 10.59 33.57
N GLY A 161 4.64 10.90 32.27
CA GLY A 161 4.34 12.24 31.82
C GLY A 161 3.79 12.33 30.40
N LYS A 162 3.36 13.54 30.05
CA LYS A 162 2.91 13.88 28.69
C LYS A 162 4.15 14.13 27.83
N TYR A 163 4.21 13.48 26.68
CA TYR A 163 5.24 13.75 25.68
C TYR A 163 4.75 14.82 24.71
N GLU A 164 5.35 16.00 24.76
CA GLU A 164 5.05 17.05 23.79
C GLU A 164 5.77 16.78 22.45
N TRP A 165 4.98 16.71 21.38
CA TRP A 165 5.47 16.52 20.02
C TRP A 165 6.23 17.74 19.50
N LYS A 166 7.54 17.59 19.30
CA LYS A 166 8.41 18.63 18.76
C LYS A 166 8.61 18.42 17.26
N VAL A 167 8.07 19.34 16.45
CA VAL A 167 8.19 19.30 14.98
C VAL A 167 9.64 19.11 14.47
N PRO A 168 10.68 19.69 15.09
CA PRO A 168 12.06 19.51 14.62
C PRO A 168 12.60 18.07 14.75
N ARG A 169 12.11 17.28 15.72
CA ARG A 169 12.61 15.92 16.02
C ARG A 169 11.60 14.84 15.68
N ASP A 170 10.34 15.06 16.02
CA ASP A 170 9.31 14.04 15.93
C ASP A 170 8.59 14.11 14.59
N ASN A 171 8.24 12.95 14.03
CA ASN A 171 7.43 12.88 12.83
C ASN A 171 5.98 12.52 13.17
N ARG A 172 5.07 13.43 12.82
CA ARG A 172 3.63 13.22 13.01
C ARG A 172 3.00 12.50 11.83
N PHE A 173 3.56 12.62 10.62
CA PHE A 173 3.03 11.96 9.44
C PHE A 173 3.81 10.68 9.17
N GLY A 174 3.10 9.57 9.02
CA GLY A 174 3.70 8.29 8.70
C GLY A 174 3.12 7.70 7.43
N TYR A 175 3.88 6.79 6.84
CA TYR A 175 3.44 5.96 5.74
C TYR A 175 4.01 4.55 5.90
N GLY A 176 3.31 3.59 5.29
CA GLY A 176 3.58 2.17 5.47
C GLY A 176 2.91 1.33 4.39
N LEU A 177 3.21 0.05 4.42
CA LEU A 177 2.42 -0.97 3.74
C LEU A 177 1.75 -1.85 4.79
N SER A 178 0.66 -2.49 4.40
CA SER A 178 -0.07 -3.36 5.29
C SER A 178 -0.51 -4.61 4.56
N GLY A 179 -0.37 -5.74 5.23
CA GLY A 179 -0.83 -7.04 4.79
C GLY A 179 -1.77 -7.62 5.83
N GLY A 180 -2.88 -8.19 5.40
CA GLY A 180 -3.86 -8.75 6.32
C GLY A 180 -4.57 -9.97 5.74
N VAL A 181 -5.21 -10.71 6.63
CA VAL A 181 -6.06 -11.84 6.30
C VAL A 181 -7.28 -11.83 7.19
N GLY A 182 -8.38 -12.36 6.71
CA GLY A 182 -9.57 -12.47 7.54
C GLY A 182 -10.66 -13.29 6.90
N PHE A 183 -11.72 -13.47 7.68
CA PHE A 183 -12.93 -14.13 7.23
C PHE A 183 -14.15 -13.37 7.70
N ALA A 184 -15.24 -13.49 6.96
CA ALA A 184 -16.54 -12.96 7.34
C ALA A 184 -17.63 -14.00 7.06
N VAL A 185 -18.53 -14.17 8.00
CA VAL A 185 -19.79 -14.88 7.86
C VAL A 185 -20.86 -13.90 7.37
N LEU A 186 -21.61 -14.32 6.37
CA LEU A 186 -22.57 -13.51 5.64
C LEU A 186 -23.98 -13.94 6.04
N ILE A 187 -24.73 -13.03 6.65
CA ILE A 187 -26.14 -13.24 7.02
C ILE A 187 -26.96 -12.17 6.31
N LYS A 188 -27.43 -12.46 5.09
CA LYS A 188 -28.14 -11.52 4.23
C LYS A 188 -27.31 -10.24 4.00
N GLN A 189 -27.71 -9.12 4.60
CA GLN A 189 -27.05 -7.82 4.51
C GLN A 189 -25.98 -7.60 5.58
N LEU A 190 -25.94 -8.45 6.61
CA LEU A 190 -24.98 -8.36 7.69
C LEU A 190 -23.74 -9.20 7.37
N GLU A 191 -22.57 -8.65 7.66
CA GLU A 191 -21.29 -9.34 7.63
C GLU A 191 -20.69 -9.31 9.04
N ILE A 192 -20.41 -10.48 9.61
CA ILE A 192 -19.70 -10.57 10.89
C ILE A 192 -18.40 -11.27 10.62
N GLY A 193 -17.27 -10.71 11.05
CA GLY A 193 -15.98 -11.25 10.67
C GLY A 193 -14.88 -10.99 11.66
N PHE A 194 -13.74 -11.60 11.36
CA PHE A 194 -12.49 -11.43 12.06
C PHE A 194 -11.41 -11.08 11.04
N LYS A 195 -10.52 -10.18 11.42
CA LYS A 195 -9.44 -9.64 10.58
C LYS A 195 -8.16 -9.57 11.39
N ALA A 196 -7.08 -10.11 10.85
CA ALA A 196 -5.72 -9.87 11.31
C ALA A 196 -5.00 -8.99 10.29
N ARG A 197 -4.36 -7.91 10.74
CA ARG A 197 -3.65 -6.97 9.88
C ARG A 197 -2.30 -6.63 10.48
N TYR A 198 -1.25 -6.73 9.67
CA TYR A 198 0.09 -6.31 10.01
C TYR A 198 0.47 -5.06 9.20
N ASN A 199 0.67 -3.95 9.89
CA ASN A 199 1.13 -2.69 9.33
C ASN A 199 2.65 -2.61 9.47
N PHE A 200 3.34 -2.53 8.34
CA PHE A 200 4.77 -2.33 8.23
C PHE A 200 5.06 -0.84 8.06
N GLY A 201 5.65 -0.22 9.08
CA GLY A 201 6.05 1.18 9.05
C GLY A 201 7.28 1.40 8.19
N TYR A 202 7.24 2.42 7.32
CA TYR A 202 8.42 2.91 6.61
C TYR A 202 8.87 4.28 7.10
N SER A 203 7.95 5.04 7.68
CA SER A 203 8.25 6.34 8.27
C SER A 203 8.86 6.18 9.66
N ASP A 204 9.90 6.96 9.91
CA ASP A 204 10.54 7.08 11.21
C ASP A 204 9.65 7.90 12.17
N ILE A 205 9.47 7.44 13.42
CA ILE A 205 8.74 8.18 14.47
C ILE A 205 9.56 9.34 15.04
N LEU A 206 10.87 9.11 15.15
CA LEU A 206 11.89 10.10 15.45
C LEU A 206 12.72 10.34 14.18
N LYS A 207 12.85 11.60 13.78
CA LYS A 207 13.63 12.01 12.62
C LYS A 207 15.11 11.71 12.84
N ASN A 208 15.78 11.40 11.74
CA ASN A 208 17.20 11.06 11.75
C ASN A 208 18.05 12.19 12.37
N ARG A 209 18.84 11.84 13.38
CA ARG A 209 19.73 12.76 14.12
C ARG A 209 20.76 13.50 13.28
N ASN A 210 21.21 12.96 12.14
CA ASN A 210 22.26 13.60 11.32
C ASN A 210 21.72 14.80 10.53
N LYS A 211 20.40 14.89 10.35
CA LYS A 211 19.74 15.96 9.58
C LYS A 211 18.84 16.84 10.43
N TYR A 212 18.36 16.31 11.55
CA TYR A 212 17.34 16.95 12.38
C TYR A 212 17.77 17.02 13.84
N TYR A 213 16.96 17.72 14.62
CA TYR A 213 17.21 17.98 16.03
C TYR A 213 17.41 16.67 16.81
N SER A 214 18.53 16.58 17.54
CA SER A 214 18.94 15.42 18.34
C SER A 214 18.58 15.61 19.82
N ASN A 215 18.54 14.50 20.57
CA ASN A 215 18.28 14.55 22.01
C ASN A 215 19.27 15.42 22.79
N THR A 216 20.53 15.49 22.35
CA THR A 216 21.57 16.34 22.96
C THR A 216 21.20 17.82 22.99
N THR A 217 20.34 18.24 22.07
CA THR A 217 19.85 19.62 21.98
C THR A 217 18.48 19.76 22.63
N ASP A 218 17.78 18.64 22.89
CA ASP A 218 16.44 18.56 23.47
C ASP A 218 16.42 18.89 24.95
N LYS A 219 16.58 20.16 25.26
CA LYS A 219 16.43 20.67 26.63
C LYS A 219 15.07 21.31 26.82
N ILE A 220 14.39 20.95 27.90
CA ILE A 220 13.21 21.67 28.39
C ILE A 220 13.66 22.41 29.65
N ASN A 221 13.62 23.75 29.63
CA ASN A 221 14.04 24.59 30.76
C ASN A 221 15.46 24.27 31.31
N GLY A 222 16.36 23.79 30.45
CA GLY A 222 17.73 23.41 30.84
C GLY A 222 17.89 21.94 31.25
N GLU A 223 16.80 21.19 31.44
CA GLU A 223 16.78 19.76 31.78
C GLU A 223 16.65 18.87 30.53
N ILE A 224 17.07 17.62 30.64
CA ILE A 224 16.95 16.62 29.57
C ILE A 224 15.46 16.43 29.24
N GLY A 225 15.10 16.63 27.97
CA GLY A 225 13.72 16.46 27.52
C GLY A 225 13.21 15.02 27.61
N PRO A 226 11.90 14.79 27.42
CA PRO A 226 11.22 13.51 27.68
C PRO A 226 11.59 12.38 26.69
N ASN A 227 12.55 12.63 25.79
CA ASN A 227 13.05 11.64 24.85
C ASN A 227 14.21 10.87 25.47
N PRO A 228 14.10 9.54 25.60
CA PRO A 228 14.97 8.74 26.46
C PRO A 228 16.32 8.39 25.82
N PHE A 229 16.48 8.60 24.51
CA PHE A 229 17.67 8.17 23.79
C PHE A 229 18.85 9.08 24.06
N GLY A 230 20.02 8.56 24.42
CA GLY A 230 21.25 9.37 24.49
C GLY A 230 21.53 10.12 23.19
N TYR A 231 21.33 9.44 22.05
CA TYR A 231 21.28 10.04 20.72
C TYR A 231 20.06 9.52 19.98
N THR A 232 19.29 10.41 19.34
CA THR A 232 18.13 10.02 18.53
C THR A 232 18.54 8.97 17.48
N PRO A 233 17.74 7.91 17.25
CA PRO A 233 18.10 6.88 16.29
C PRO A 233 18.14 7.42 14.85
N MET A 234 18.89 6.75 13.98
CA MET A 234 18.98 7.09 12.55
C MET A 234 17.71 6.68 11.79
N ARG A 235 17.09 5.57 12.21
CA ARG A 235 15.79 5.08 11.73
C ARG A 235 14.98 4.59 12.90
N SER A 236 13.67 4.79 12.83
CA SER A 236 12.73 4.41 13.87
C SER A 236 11.34 4.08 13.31
N PRO A 237 11.20 3.20 12.30
CA PRO A 237 9.89 2.73 11.88
C PRO A 237 9.18 1.95 12.98
N VAL A 238 7.86 2.09 13.01
CA VAL A 238 6.98 1.41 13.96
C VAL A 238 6.00 0.52 13.22
N ASP A 239 5.95 -0.73 13.62
CA ASP A 239 5.10 -1.77 13.08
C ASP A 239 3.98 -2.13 14.06
N ASN A 240 2.88 -2.65 13.53
CA ASN A 240 1.70 -2.96 14.33
C ASN A 240 1.03 -4.23 13.82
N LEU A 241 0.69 -5.14 14.73
CA LEU A 241 -0.14 -6.29 14.45
C LEU A 241 -1.48 -6.10 15.15
N THR A 242 -2.57 -6.11 14.39
CA THR A 242 -3.92 -5.87 14.93
C THR A 242 -4.82 -7.05 14.63
N PHE A 243 -5.57 -7.49 15.64
CA PHE A 243 -6.65 -8.46 15.53
C PHE A 243 -7.97 -7.74 15.79
N SER A 244 -8.93 -7.88 14.88
CA SER A 244 -10.16 -7.11 14.92
C SER A 244 -11.38 -7.96 14.62
N LEU A 245 -12.46 -7.67 15.34
CA LEU A 245 -13.81 -8.07 14.98
C LEU A 245 -14.39 -7.01 14.05
N THR A 246 -15.17 -7.48 13.08
CA THR A 246 -15.77 -6.63 12.05
C THR A 246 -17.27 -6.85 11.98
N LEU A 247 -18.03 -5.77 11.99
CA LEU A 247 -19.48 -5.78 11.80
C LEU A 247 -19.83 -4.89 10.59
N GLY A 248 -20.16 -5.53 9.48
CA GLY A 248 -20.41 -4.91 8.19
C GLY A 248 -21.88 -4.91 7.81
N TRP A 249 -22.31 -3.83 7.17
CA TRP A 249 -23.61 -3.71 6.53
C TRP A 249 -23.46 -3.53 5.02
N ARG A 250 -24.23 -4.30 4.25
CA ARG A 250 -24.29 -4.25 2.79
C ARG A 250 -25.46 -3.40 2.32
N PHE A 251 -25.17 -2.39 1.51
CA PHE A 251 -26.22 -1.48 1.04
C PHE A 251 -27.14 -2.09 -0.03
N ASN A 252 -26.64 -3.02 -0.86
CA ASN A 252 -27.44 -3.58 -1.94
C ASN A 252 -28.14 -4.89 -1.53
N LYS A 253 -29.44 -5.03 -1.88
CA LYS A 253 -30.26 -6.24 -1.64
C LYS A 253 -30.18 -7.26 -2.77
N ARG A 254 -29.79 -6.82 -3.97
CA ARG A 254 -29.46 -7.73 -5.08
C ARG A 254 -28.12 -8.38 -4.72
N GLY A 255 -28.21 -9.59 -4.16
CA GLY A 255 -27.05 -10.42 -3.86
C GLY A 255 -26.26 -10.72 -5.12
N PHE A 256 -25.09 -11.32 -4.93
CA PHE A 256 -24.13 -11.82 -5.92
C PHE A 256 -24.74 -12.78 -6.98
N ASN A 257 -25.73 -12.34 -7.74
CA ASN A 257 -25.93 -12.87 -9.07
C ASN A 257 -24.73 -12.39 -9.88
N GLU A 258 -24.16 -13.25 -10.70
CA GLU A 258 -23.01 -12.94 -11.59
C GLU A 258 -21.60 -13.14 -10.98
N TRP A 259 -21.36 -14.28 -10.31
CA TRP A 259 -20.04 -14.93 -10.44
C TRP A 259 -19.96 -15.85 -11.67
N PHE A 260 -21.11 -16.26 -12.18
CA PHE A 260 -21.19 -16.87 -13.50
C PHE A 260 -21.44 -15.75 -14.50
N VAL A 261 -20.37 -15.14 -15.00
CA VAL A 261 -20.44 -14.59 -16.35
C VAL A 261 -20.76 -15.79 -17.22
N GLU A 262 -22.00 -15.88 -17.70
CA GLU A 262 -22.35 -16.83 -18.75
C GLU A 262 -21.33 -16.57 -19.87
N ARG A 263 -20.40 -17.51 -20.07
CA ARG A 263 -19.44 -17.38 -21.17
C ARG A 263 -20.33 -17.24 -22.40
N PRO A 264 -20.27 -16.11 -23.15
CA PRO A 264 -20.96 -16.08 -24.42
C PRO A 264 -20.44 -17.30 -25.19
N GLU A 265 -21.34 -18.19 -25.58
CA GLU A 265 -20.96 -19.35 -26.37
C GLU A 265 -20.13 -18.82 -27.53
N ARG A 266 -18.87 -19.28 -27.60
CA ARG A 266 -18.01 -18.93 -28.72
C ARG A 266 -18.70 -19.56 -29.91
N THR A 267 -19.45 -18.78 -30.70
CA THR A 267 -20.01 -19.24 -31.96
C THR A 267 -18.83 -19.73 -32.76
N LYS A 268 -18.66 -21.06 -32.81
CA LYS A 268 -17.67 -21.69 -33.67
C LYS A 268 -18.11 -21.30 -35.06
N ARG A 269 -17.46 -20.30 -35.65
CA ARG A 269 -17.60 -20.01 -37.07
C ARG A 269 -17.08 -21.25 -37.79
N LEU A 270 -17.98 -22.17 -38.08
CA LEU A 270 -17.77 -23.25 -39.04
C LEU A 270 -17.76 -22.63 -40.43
N GLU A 271 -16.79 -21.76 -40.70
CA GLU A 271 -16.41 -21.48 -42.08
C GLU A 271 -15.33 -22.51 -42.41
N SER A 272 -15.78 -23.69 -42.84
CA SER A 272 -14.94 -24.59 -43.62
C SER A 272 -14.56 -23.83 -44.89
N PHE A 273 -13.37 -23.23 -44.89
CA PHE A 273 -12.75 -22.69 -46.09
C PHE A 273 -12.47 -23.84 -47.07
N ASN A 274 -13.36 -24.03 -48.05
CA ASN A 274 -13.14 -24.95 -49.16
C ASN A 274 -12.17 -24.32 -50.17
N PHE A 275 -11.02 -24.95 -50.38
CA PHE A 275 -9.98 -24.50 -51.33
C PHE A 275 -10.24 -24.90 -52.80
N SER A 276 -11.36 -25.56 -53.12
CA SER A 276 -11.55 -26.19 -54.43
C SER A 276 -12.10 -25.30 -55.54
N SER A 277 -12.28 -23.98 -55.33
CA SER A 277 -12.69 -23.07 -56.42
C SER A 277 -11.54 -22.26 -57.03
N ALA A 278 -10.30 -22.42 -56.56
CA ALA A 278 -9.16 -21.63 -57.03
C ALA A 278 -8.25 -22.34 -58.06
N THR A 279 -8.62 -23.53 -58.55
CA THR A 279 -7.72 -24.35 -59.40
C THR A 279 -7.88 -24.16 -60.91
N ASN A 280 -8.75 -23.26 -61.39
CA ASN A 280 -8.99 -23.08 -62.84
C ASN A 280 -8.59 -21.71 -63.40
N ALA A 281 -7.87 -20.87 -62.65
CA ALA A 281 -7.58 -19.49 -63.05
C ALA A 281 -6.12 -19.20 -63.45
N ALA A 282 -5.28 -20.22 -63.71
CA ALA A 282 -3.88 -19.98 -64.12
C ALA A 282 -3.34 -21.06 -65.08
N ALA A 283 -3.71 -20.98 -66.36
CA ALA A 283 -2.94 -21.55 -67.47
C ALA A 283 -3.25 -20.75 -68.74
N GLY A 284 -2.34 -19.83 -69.10
CA GLY A 284 -2.40 -19.06 -70.34
C GLY A 284 -1.62 -19.72 -71.48
N SER A 285 -2.20 -19.65 -72.67
CA SER A 285 -1.61 -19.45 -74.02
C SER A 285 -0.47 -20.37 -74.51
N ASN A 286 -0.68 -21.11 -75.61
CA ASN A 286 -0.49 -20.58 -76.98
C ASN A 286 -0.91 -21.60 -78.08
N SER A 287 -1.28 -21.07 -79.26
CA SER A 287 -1.52 -21.70 -80.59
C SER A 287 -2.94 -22.15 -80.98
N GLY A 288 -3.45 -21.55 -82.08
CA GLY A 288 -4.25 -22.26 -83.09
C GLY A 288 -5.75 -21.94 -83.22
N ALA A 289 -6.10 -21.05 -84.16
CA ALA A 289 -7.23 -21.09 -85.08
C ALA A 289 -8.70 -21.30 -84.60
N GLY A 290 -9.56 -20.33 -84.95
CA GLY A 290 -10.84 -20.59 -85.65
C GLY A 290 -12.12 -20.85 -84.84
N ALA A 291 -13.05 -19.89 -84.93
CA ALA A 291 -14.52 -20.00 -84.90
C ALA A 291 -15.30 -20.17 -83.57
N ALA A 292 -16.49 -19.52 -83.58
CA ALA A 292 -17.71 -19.71 -82.77
C ALA A 292 -17.95 -18.84 -81.49
N THR A 293 -18.77 -17.80 -81.70
CA THR A 293 -19.92 -17.25 -80.92
C THR A 293 -20.11 -17.44 -79.39
N ARG A 294 -20.35 -16.28 -78.74
CA ARG A 294 -21.29 -15.95 -77.61
C ARG A 294 -20.81 -16.06 -76.12
N PRO A 295 -21.46 -15.38 -75.12
CA PRO A 295 -20.81 -14.31 -74.32
C PRO A 295 -20.94 -14.41 -72.78
N GLY A 296 -20.13 -13.63 -72.02
CA GLY A 296 -20.48 -13.13 -70.67
C GLY A 296 -19.35 -13.00 -69.63
N GLY A 297 -19.39 -11.92 -68.81
CA GLY A 297 -18.88 -11.89 -67.41
C GLY A 297 -17.49 -11.27 -67.15
N ALA A 298 -17.37 -10.48 -66.07
CA ALA A 298 -16.25 -9.57 -65.73
C ALA A 298 -15.43 -9.98 -64.48
N GLN A 299 -14.29 -9.28 -64.28
CA GLN A 299 -13.58 -8.94 -63.01
C GLN A 299 -12.29 -9.68 -62.55
N SER A 300 -11.53 -8.89 -61.79
CA SER A 300 -10.09 -8.86 -61.50
C SER A 300 -9.58 -9.75 -60.36
N THR A 301 -8.29 -10.10 -60.38
CA THR A 301 -7.55 -10.69 -59.25
C THR A 301 -6.25 -9.93 -58.94
N SER A 302 -5.91 -9.78 -57.65
CA SER A 302 -4.62 -10.24 -57.10
C SER A 302 -4.47 -9.91 -55.60
N ARG A 303 -3.98 -10.93 -54.88
CA ARG A 303 -3.42 -11.02 -53.50
C ARG A 303 -1.89 -10.69 -53.56
N PRO A 304 -1.04 -10.77 -52.50
CA PRO A 304 -1.24 -11.28 -51.13
C PRO A 304 -0.57 -10.50 -49.96
N ASP A 305 -0.97 -10.95 -48.76
CA ASP A 305 -0.44 -10.96 -47.39
C ASP A 305 1.03 -10.58 -47.07
N GLY A 306 1.22 -10.00 -45.87
CA GLY A 306 2.34 -10.41 -45.00
C GLY A 306 2.99 -9.34 -44.10
N ALA A 307 2.64 -9.39 -42.80
CA ALA A 307 3.44 -9.05 -41.62
C ALA A 307 3.76 -7.57 -41.29
N ALA A 308 3.39 -7.22 -40.05
CA ALA A 308 3.70 -5.98 -39.36
C ALA A 308 5.19 -5.84 -39.03
N THR A 309 5.72 -4.61 -39.09
CA THR A 309 6.70 -4.12 -38.11
C THR A 309 6.53 -2.62 -37.92
N GLN A 310 6.37 -2.23 -36.66
CA GLN A 310 6.29 -0.85 -36.20
C GLN A 310 7.54 -0.05 -36.61
N THR A 311 7.28 1.17 -37.06
CA THR A 311 8.23 2.24 -37.27
C THR A 311 9.00 2.61 -36.01
N ARG A 312 10.33 2.52 -36.08
CA ARG A 312 11.29 3.22 -35.21
C ARG A 312 11.95 4.32 -36.06
N PRO A 313 12.02 5.59 -35.62
CA PRO A 313 12.79 6.60 -36.35
C PRO A 313 14.30 6.40 -36.10
N GLY A 314 15.06 6.43 -37.19
CA GLY A 314 16.51 6.26 -37.25
C GLY A 314 17.30 7.39 -36.60
N GLY A 315 18.56 7.08 -36.27
CA GLY A 315 19.52 7.99 -35.68
C GLY A 315 20.43 8.71 -36.68
N ALA A 316 20.98 9.81 -36.16
CA ALA A 316 22.26 10.48 -36.43
C ALA A 316 22.61 10.98 -37.84
N PRO A 317 23.28 12.15 -37.88
CA PRO A 317 24.65 12.15 -38.37
C PRO A 317 25.65 12.83 -37.44
N THR A 318 26.88 12.30 -37.49
CA THR A 318 28.11 12.73 -36.81
C THR A 318 28.89 13.74 -37.65
N LYS A 319 29.60 14.70 -37.02
CA LYS A 319 30.98 15.17 -37.37
C LYS A 319 31.52 16.27 -36.40
N PRO A 320 32.83 16.63 -36.40
CA PRO A 320 33.71 16.36 -35.24
C PRO A 320 34.58 17.55 -34.74
N MET A 321 35.48 17.24 -33.81
CA MET A 321 36.82 17.82 -33.52
C MET A 321 37.00 19.03 -32.56
N GLY A 322 38.03 18.87 -31.71
CA GLY A 322 38.70 19.86 -30.84
C GLY A 322 38.62 19.47 -29.35
N GLY A 323 39.61 18.91 -28.66
CA GLY A 323 41.03 19.29 -28.53
C GLY A 323 41.23 19.98 -27.16
N ALA A 324 41.47 19.23 -26.08
CA ALA A 324 42.78 18.98 -25.44
C ALA A 324 43.35 20.16 -24.62
N THR A 325 43.54 19.92 -23.31
CA THR A 325 44.60 20.33 -22.34
C THR A 325 43.96 20.32 -20.95
N GLY A 326 44.47 19.71 -19.87
CA GLY A 326 45.84 19.44 -19.44
C GLY A 326 46.01 20.09 -18.05
N GLY A 327 46.35 19.32 -17.01
CA GLY A 327 46.64 19.90 -15.69
C GLY A 327 46.69 18.91 -14.52
N LYS A 328 47.89 18.38 -14.25
CA LYS A 328 48.27 17.58 -13.08
C LYS A 328 48.57 18.48 -11.86
N ALA A 329 48.32 17.90 -10.68
CA ALA A 329 49.11 17.91 -9.43
C ALA A 329 49.52 19.23 -8.73
N MET A 330 49.12 19.33 -7.46
CA MET A 330 49.89 19.78 -6.27
C MET A 330 48.99 19.47 -5.04
N GLY A 331 49.40 18.83 -3.94
CA GLY A 331 50.71 18.72 -3.33
C GLY A 331 50.88 19.81 -2.26
N ALA A 332 50.34 19.63 -1.05
CA ALA A 332 50.68 20.46 0.11
C ALA A 332 50.47 19.71 1.44
N THR A 333 51.59 19.21 1.93
CA THR A 333 51.87 18.80 3.32
C THR A 333 52.03 20.06 4.19
N THR A 334 51.47 20.10 5.40
CA THR A 334 51.90 20.96 6.53
C THR A 334 51.33 20.36 7.82
N THR A 335 52.10 19.57 8.58
CA THR A 335 52.99 19.93 9.71
C THR A 335 52.30 19.80 11.07
N MET A 336 52.73 18.80 11.83
CA MET A 336 52.58 18.68 13.29
C MET A 336 53.20 19.90 14.01
N ARG A 337 52.55 20.39 15.06
CA ARG A 337 53.24 20.91 16.25
C ARG A 337 52.45 20.55 17.52
N ARG A 338 53.15 19.80 18.36
CA ARG A 338 53.11 19.59 19.83
C ARG A 338 51.79 19.76 20.57
#